data_AF-A0A6L5XFD5-F1
#
_entry.id   AF-A0A6L5XFD5-F1
#
_cell.length_a   1.000
_cell.length_b   1.000
_cell.length_c   1.000
_cell.angle_alpha   90.00
_cell.angle_beta   90.00
_cell.angle_gamma   90.00
#
_symmetry.space_group_name_H-M   'P 1'
#
loop_
_entity.id
_entity.type
_entity.pdbx_description
1 polymer ?
#
loop_
_entity_poly.entity_id
_entity_poly.type
_entity_poly.pdbx_seq_one_letter_code
_entity_poly.pdbx_strand_id
1 'polypeptide(L)'
;MSSINYDLKKIKGIAFDVDGVLSPSTIPLSPDGEPLRMVSIKDGYALQLAVKHGYNIAIISGGNTRAVHTRFSALGIDDIYMGVAVKLPVFEQWLAKCGLSRDEVAFVGDDIPDLPVMQAAGLSVAPADAAPELKTVARYISPCNGGYGVGRDLLEQVMKAHGDWLDDKHAFGW
;
A
#
# COMPACT_ATOMS: atom_id res chain seq x y z
N MET A 1 18.96 -9.20 5.96
CA MET A 1 19.06 -7.75 5.66
C MET A 1 18.09 -7.47 4.53
N SER A 2 17.30 -6.39 4.61
CA SER A 2 16.29 -6.06 3.58
C SER A 2 16.96 -5.76 2.24
N SER A 3 16.29 -6.07 1.13
CA SER A 3 16.72 -5.73 -0.23
C SER A 3 16.36 -4.27 -0.61
N ILE A 4 15.63 -3.56 0.25
CA ILE A 4 15.22 -2.18 0.03
C ILE A 4 16.39 -1.25 0.38
N ASN A 5 16.85 -0.46 -0.60
CA ASN A 5 17.89 0.55 -0.39
C ASN A 5 17.30 1.83 0.26
N TYR A 6 16.77 1.68 1.47
CA TYR A 6 16.21 2.75 2.28
C TYR A 6 16.32 2.43 3.78
N ASP A 7 16.37 3.45 4.63
CA ASP A 7 16.30 3.26 6.08
C ASP A 7 14.87 2.95 6.52
N LEU A 8 14.53 1.66 6.55
CA LEU A 8 13.18 1.20 6.87
C LEU A 8 12.74 1.56 8.30
N LYS A 9 13.67 1.86 9.22
CA LYS A 9 13.32 2.29 10.59
C LYS A 9 12.69 3.68 10.64
N LYS A 10 12.78 4.46 9.56
CA LYS A 10 12.08 5.74 9.43
C LYS A 10 10.62 5.57 9.05
N ILE A 11 10.25 4.46 8.42
CA ILE A 11 8.91 4.28 7.88
C ILE A 11 7.90 4.08 9.02
N LYS A 12 6.95 5.01 9.11
CA LYS A 12 5.84 5.05 10.08
C LYS A 12 4.48 5.04 9.40
N GLY A 13 4.44 5.42 8.12
CA GLY A 13 3.23 5.41 7.31
C GLY A 13 3.43 4.68 5.98
N ILE A 14 2.43 3.95 5.53
CA ILE A 14 2.42 3.29 4.24
C ILE A 14 1.08 3.56 3.54
N ALA A 15 1.15 4.13 2.34
CA ALA A 15 0.00 4.39 1.49
C ALA A 15 0.03 3.49 0.24
N PHE A 16 -1.14 2.97 -0.14
CA PHE A 16 -1.28 2.04 -1.26
C PHE A 16 -2.32 2.53 -2.27
N ASP A 17 -2.04 2.34 -3.56
CA ASP A 17 -3.11 2.14 -4.54
C ASP A 17 -3.80 0.77 -4.36
N VAL A 18 -4.91 0.56 -5.04
CA VAL A 18 -5.68 -0.68 -5.06
C VAL A 18 -5.47 -1.44 -6.35
N ASP A 19 -5.96 -0.91 -7.48
CA ASP A 19 -5.86 -1.60 -8.77
C ASP A 19 -4.40 -1.69 -9.19
N GLY A 20 -3.95 -2.88 -9.61
CA GLY A 20 -2.54 -3.14 -9.91
C GLY A 20 -1.57 -3.17 -8.72
N VAL A 21 -2.02 -2.88 -7.48
CA VAL A 21 -1.18 -2.94 -6.26
C VAL A 21 -1.72 -3.94 -5.24
N LEU A 22 -2.87 -3.65 -4.60
CA LEU A 22 -3.53 -4.55 -3.64
C LEU A 22 -4.55 -5.49 -4.32
N SER A 23 -4.87 -5.21 -5.58
CA SER A 23 -5.63 -6.05 -6.51
C SER A 23 -4.80 -6.20 -7.79
N PRO A 24 -4.95 -7.30 -8.55
CA PRO A 24 -4.32 -7.42 -9.86
C PRO A 24 -4.81 -6.34 -10.84
N SER A 25 -4.01 -6.07 -11.87
CA SER A 25 -4.33 -5.12 -12.95
C SER A 25 -5.35 -5.66 -13.96
N THR A 26 -5.58 -6.98 -13.98
CA THR A 26 -6.63 -7.63 -14.78
C THR A 26 -7.56 -8.38 -13.86
N ILE A 27 -8.85 -8.03 -13.88
CA ILE A 27 -9.86 -8.55 -12.96
C ILE A 27 -11.17 -8.86 -13.69
N PRO A 28 -12.02 -9.74 -13.13
CA PRO A 28 -13.35 -10.00 -13.69
C PRO A 28 -14.19 -8.73 -13.74
N LEU A 29 -15.09 -8.66 -14.72
CA LEU A 29 -16.07 -7.58 -14.83
C LEU A 29 -17.42 -8.08 -14.29
N SER A 30 -18.12 -7.24 -13.53
CA SER A 30 -19.50 -7.50 -13.13
C SER A 30 -20.44 -7.36 -14.34
N PRO A 31 -21.66 -7.91 -14.27
CA PRO A 31 -22.68 -7.70 -15.30
C PRO A 31 -23.02 -6.21 -15.54
N ASP A 32 -22.81 -5.36 -14.54
CA ASP A 32 -23.05 -3.92 -14.60
C ASP A 32 -21.85 -3.13 -15.17
N GLY A 33 -20.78 -3.82 -15.58
CA GLY A 33 -19.57 -3.19 -16.11
C GLY A 33 -18.61 -2.68 -15.04
N GLU A 34 -18.78 -3.08 -13.78
CA GLU A 34 -17.87 -2.71 -12.70
C GLU A 34 -16.75 -3.74 -12.54
N PRO A 35 -15.46 -3.33 -12.49
CA PRO A 35 -14.38 -4.27 -12.22
C PRO A 35 -14.46 -4.85 -10.80
N LEU A 36 -14.43 -6.18 -10.69
CA LEU A 36 -14.52 -6.94 -9.44
C LEU A 36 -13.13 -7.19 -8.86
N ARG A 37 -12.70 -6.30 -7.97
CA ARG A 37 -11.35 -6.35 -7.38
C ARG A 37 -11.15 -7.64 -6.61
N MET A 38 -9.98 -8.26 -6.82
CA MET A 38 -9.52 -9.38 -6.01
C MET A 38 -8.67 -8.86 -4.85
N VAL A 39 -8.51 -9.68 -3.81
CA VAL A 39 -7.65 -9.33 -2.67
C VAL A 39 -6.77 -10.51 -2.27
N SER A 40 -5.53 -10.20 -1.91
CA SER A 40 -4.63 -11.17 -1.29
C SER A 40 -4.92 -11.30 0.19
N ILE A 41 -5.18 -12.53 0.64
CA ILE A 41 -5.31 -12.82 2.07
C ILE A 41 -3.99 -12.56 2.79
N LYS A 42 -2.84 -12.87 2.17
CA LYS A 42 -1.52 -12.63 2.76
C LYS A 42 -1.22 -11.14 2.96
N ASP A 43 -1.65 -10.30 2.02
CA ASP A 43 -1.57 -8.84 2.16
C ASP A 43 -2.48 -8.38 3.30
N GLY A 44 -3.71 -8.93 3.36
CA GLY A 44 -4.66 -8.64 4.43
C GLY A 44 -4.11 -8.90 5.83
N TYR A 45 -3.38 -10.01 6.03
CA TYR A 45 -2.69 -10.30 7.30
C TYR A 45 -1.69 -9.19 7.65
N ALA A 46 -0.79 -8.87 6.72
CA ALA A 46 0.30 -7.93 6.99
C ALA A 46 -0.23 -6.51 7.23
N LEU A 47 -1.26 -6.10 6.48
CA LEU A 47 -1.96 -4.83 6.67
C LEU A 47 -2.58 -4.74 8.07
N GLN A 48 -3.32 -5.76 8.48
CA GLN A 48 -3.96 -5.79 9.78
C GLN A 48 -2.93 -5.83 10.92
N LEU A 49 -1.86 -6.59 10.77
CA LEU A 49 -0.77 -6.62 11.75
C LEU A 49 -0.11 -5.25 11.87
N ALA A 50 0.16 -4.57 10.75
CA ALA A 50 0.71 -3.21 10.76
C ALA A 50 -0.24 -2.24 11.50
N VAL A 51 -1.54 -2.33 11.27
CA VAL A 51 -2.55 -1.54 12.02
C VAL A 51 -2.48 -1.84 13.52
N LYS A 52 -2.39 -3.12 13.93
CA LYS A 52 -2.26 -3.51 15.35
C LYS A 52 -0.99 -2.95 16.01
N HIS A 53 0.09 -2.77 15.24
CA HIS A 53 1.33 -2.15 15.70
C HIS A 53 1.33 -0.62 15.60
N GLY A 54 0.23 0.01 15.17
CA GLY A 54 0.08 1.46 15.13
C GLY A 54 0.72 2.14 13.93
N TYR A 55 1.04 1.40 12.87
CA TYR A 55 1.47 2.01 11.60
C TYR A 55 0.29 2.74 10.96
N ASN A 56 0.55 3.91 10.40
CA ASN A 56 -0.46 4.64 9.63
C ASN A 56 -0.59 3.98 8.26
N ILE A 57 -1.74 3.38 7.98
CA ILE A 57 -2.02 2.76 6.67
C ILE A 57 -3.07 3.58 5.94
N ALA A 58 -2.78 3.97 4.70
CA ALA A 58 -3.73 4.64 3.84
C ALA A 58 -3.98 3.88 2.53
N ILE A 59 -5.19 4.03 2.00
CA ILE A 59 -5.57 3.57 0.67
C ILE A 59 -6.00 4.79 -0.14
N ILE A 60 -5.38 5.01 -1.30
CA ILE A 60 -5.67 6.15 -2.17
C ILE A 60 -5.89 5.64 -3.58
N SER A 61 -7.15 5.52 -3.98
CA SER A 61 -7.54 4.93 -5.26
C SER A 61 -8.45 5.85 -6.08
N GLY A 62 -8.26 5.81 -7.40
CA GLY A 62 -9.21 6.41 -8.35
C GLY A 62 -10.50 5.59 -8.49
N GLY A 63 -10.47 4.29 -8.17
CA GLY A 63 -11.66 3.46 -8.11
C GLY A 63 -12.62 3.93 -7.03
N ASN A 64 -13.93 3.74 -7.24
CA ASN A 64 -14.96 4.16 -6.29
C ASN A 64 -15.98 3.04 -6.04
N THR A 65 -15.53 1.95 -5.44
CA THR A 65 -16.39 0.80 -5.12
C THR A 65 -16.52 0.61 -3.61
N ARG A 66 -17.76 0.42 -3.14
CA ARG A 66 -18.05 0.18 -1.73
C ARG A 66 -17.41 -1.10 -1.18
N ALA A 67 -17.24 -2.11 -2.04
CA ALA A 67 -16.63 -3.39 -1.66
C ALA A 67 -15.18 -3.21 -1.19
N VAL A 68 -14.39 -2.39 -1.88
CA VAL A 68 -13.00 -2.07 -1.53
C VAL A 68 -12.95 -1.39 -0.16
N HIS A 69 -13.75 -0.32 0.04
CA HIS A 69 -13.84 0.34 1.34
C HIS A 69 -14.21 -0.63 2.46
N THR A 70 -15.27 -1.42 2.28
CA THR A 70 -15.75 -2.38 3.29
C THR A 70 -14.66 -3.39 3.66
N ARG A 71 -13.95 -3.92 2.66
CA ARG A 71 -12.89 -4.92 2.88
C ARG A 71 -11.74 -4.36 3.70
N PHE A 72 -11.25 -3.18 3.35
CA PHE A 72 -10.07 -2.62 4.02
C PHE A 72 -10.40 -1.99 5.38
N SER A 73 -11.60 -1.42 5.56
CA SER A 73 -12.08 -1.01 6.89
C SER A 73 -12.15 -2.20 7.86
N ALA A 74 -12.53 -3.39 7.39
CA ALA A 74 -12.56 -4.59 8.22
C ALA A 74 -11.16 -5.05 8.71
N LEU A 75 -10.08 -4.52 8.14
CA LEU A 75 -8.71 -4.73 8.62
C LEU A 75 -8.28 -3.67 9.65
N GLY A 76 -9.15 -2.72 10.00
CA GLY A 76 -8.87 -1.60 10.90
C GLY A 76 -8.23 -0.39 10.21
N ILE A 77 -8.28 -0.33 8.88
CA ILE A 77 -7.78 0.82 8.11
C ILE A 77 -8.87 1.89 8.04
N ASP A 78 -8.64 3.03 8.68
CA ASP A 78 -9.59 4.15 8.70
C ASP A 78 -9.34 5.15 7.55
N ASP A 79 -8.10 5.27 7.09
CA ASP A 79 -7.67 6.21 6.04
C ASP A 79 -7.89 5.63 4.64
N ILE A 80 -9.14 5.58 4.19
CA ILE A 80 -9.53 5.05 2.87
C ILE A 80 -10.12 6.17 2.01
N TYR A 81 -9.38 6.55 0.98
CA TYR A 81 -9.72 7.61 0.03
C TYR A 81 -10.05 7.00 -1.35
N MET A 82 -11.32 7.03 -1.71
CA MET A 82 -11.87 6.46 -2.95
C MET A 82 -12.31 7.55 -3.93
N GLY A 83 -12.34 7.25 -5.23
CA GLY A 83 -12.72 8.22 -6.26
C GLY A 83 -11.74 9.38 -6.41
N VAL A 84 -10.47 9.17 -6.03
CA VAL A 84 -9.44 10.20 -6.03
C VAL A 84 -8.85 10.36 -7.44
N ALA A 85 -9.24 11.41 -8.13
CA ALA A 85 -8.74 11.71 -9.48
C ALA A 85 -7.28 12.17 -9.50
N VAL A 86 -6.85 12.95 -8.49
CA VAL A 86 -5.47 13.44 -8.35
C VAL A 86 -4.98 13.09 -6.94
N LYS A 87 -4.03 12.16 -6.85
CA LYS A 87 -3.64 11.54 -5.58
C LYS A 87 -2.75 12.42 -4.70
N LEU A 88 -1.89 13.25 -5.28
CA LEU A 88 -0.90 14.03 -4.53
C LEU A 88 -1.53 14.96 -3.46
N PRO A 89 -2.58 15.75 -3.74
CA PRO A 89 -3.21 16.56 -2.70
C PRO A 89 -3.78 15.74 -1.53
N VAL A 90 -4.37 14.57 -1.82
CA VAL A 90 -4.92 13.67 -0.79
C VAL A 90 -3.80 13.05 0.04
N PHE A 91 -2.70 12.66 -0.61
CA PHE A 91 -1.51 12.17 0.07
C PHE A 91 -0.94 13.21 1.04
N GLU A 92 -0.76 14.46 0.62
CA GLU A 92 -0.27 15.54 1.49
C GLU A 92 -1.24 15.85 2.66
N GLN A 93 -2.55 15.78 2.41
CA GLN A 93 -3.54 15.91 3.47
C GLN A 93 -3.44 14.77 4.50
N TRP A 94 -3.25 13.54 4.06
CA TRP A 94 -3.05 12.40 4.93
C TRP A 94 -1.74 12.51 5.73
N LEU A 95 -0.63 12.94 5.11
CA LEU A 95 0.61 13.24 5.82
C LEU A 95 0.40 14.26 6.95
N ALA A 96 -0.28 15.37 6.64
CA ALA A 96 -0.59 16.41 7.62
C ALA A 96 -1.49 15.91 8.75
N LYS A 97 -2.52 15.11 8.43
CA LYS A 97 -3.44 14.49 9.40
C LYS A 97 -2.67 13.58 10.37
N CYS A 98 -1.74 12.78 9.87
CA CYS A 98 -0.96 11.83 10.66
C CYS A 98 0.29 12.45 11.32
N GLY A 99 0.63 13.70 11.01
CA GLY A 99 1.85 14.35 11.51
C GLY A 99 3.13 13.70 10.96
N LEU A 100 3.09 13.20 9.73
CA LEU A 100 4.20 12.50 9.08
C LEU A 100 4.94 13.39 8.10
N SER A 101 6.25 13.25 8.05
CA SER A 101 7.07 13.80 6.98
C SER A 101 7.15 12.83 5.80
N ARG A 102 7.47 13.36 4.61
CA ARG A 102 7.58 12.54 3.39
C ARG A 102 8.60 11.40 3.53
N ASP A 103 9.72 11.63 4.21
CA ASP A 103 10.77 10.60 4.39
C ASP A 103 10.39 9.50 5.39
N GLU A 104 9.31 9.66 6.13
CA GLU A 104 8.77 8.64 7.04
C GLU A 104 7.70 7.76 6.37
N VAL A 105 7.48 7.92 5.06
CA VAL A 105 6.37 7.29 4.35
C VAL A 105 6.81 6.51 3.13
N ALA A 106 6.22 5.33 3.00
CA ALA A 106 6.26 4.55 1.77
C ALA A 106 4.96 4.73 0.97
N PHE A 107 5.08 4.84 -0.35
CA PHE A 107 3.93 4.81 -1.27
C PHE A 107 4.11 3.70 -2.29
N VAL A 108 3.05 2.92 -2.51
CA VAL A 108 3.03 1.81 -3.47
C VAL A 108 2.05 2.10 -4.61
N GLY A 109 2.57 2.17 -5.83
CA GLY A 109 1.80 2.49 -7.04
C GLY A 109 2.24 1.64 -8.24
N ASP A 110 1.37 1.51 -9.26
CA ASP A 110 1.60 0.65 -10.43
C ASP A 110 1.43 1.35 -11.80
N ASP A 111 0.72 2.49 -11.87
CA ASP A 111 0.52 3.23 -13.13
C ASP A 111 0.69 4.77 -13.00
N ILE A 112 0.67 5.46 -14.15
CA ILE A 112 0.98 6.90 -14.30
C ILE A 112 0.34 7.83 -13.25
N PRO A 113 -0.94 7.66 -12.83
CA PRO A 113 -1.55 8.53 -11.82
C PRO A 113 -0.83 8.53 -10.45
N ASP A 114 -0.02 7.50 -10.17
CA ASP A 114 0.75 7.36 -8.94
C ASP A 114 2.10 8.10 -8.98
N LEU A 115 2.64 8.39 -10.17
CA LEU A 115 3.97 8.97 -10.32
C LEU A 115 4.21 10.21 -9.45
N PRO A 116 3.30 11.20 -9.38
CA PRO A 116 3.52 12.38 -8.55
C PRO A 116 3.65 12.05 -7.07
N VAL A 117 2.93 11.03 -6.59
CA VAL A 117 2.98 10.61 -5.17
C VAL A 117 4.24 9.80 -4.90
N MET A 118 4.59 8.88 -5.81
CA MET A 118 5.84 8.12 -5.72
C MET A 118 7.07 9.03 -5.70
N GLN A 119 7.08 10.11 -6.49
CA GLN A 119 8.17 11.09 -6.48
C GLN A 119 8.23 11.91 -5.19
N ALA A 120 7.10 12.10 -4.51
CA ALA A 120 7.02 12.84 -3.26
C ALA A 120 7.38 11.99 -2.02
N ALA A 121 7.02 10.70 -2.02
CA ALA A 121 7.24 9.81 -0.89
C ALA A 121 8.73 9.49 -0.65
N GLY A 122 9.10 9.24 0.61
CA GLY A 122 10.46 8.85 1.00
C GLY A 122 10.87 7.50 0.42
N LEU A 123 9.95 6.54 0.43
CA LEU A 123 10.13 5.23 -0.15
C LEU A 123 9.06 4.97 -1.22
N SER A 124 9.42 5.15 -2.48
CA SER A 124 8.59 4.73 -3.61
C SER A 124 8.75 3.23 -3.88
N VAL A 125 7.61 2.54 -3.98
CA VAL A 125 7.57 1.09 -4.24
C VAL A 125 6.69 0.81 -5.44
N ALA A 126 7.13 -0.10 -6.30
CA ALA A 126 6.35 -0.58 -7.44
C ALA A 126 6.20 -2.11 -7.41
N PRO A 127 5.05 -2.67 -7.80
CA PRO A 127 4.90 -4.07 -8.17
C PRO A 127 5.83 -4.50 -9.32
N ALA A 128 6.11 -5.81 -9.42
CA ALA A 128 6.92 -6.38 -10.49
C ALA A 128 6.31 -6.18 -11.89
N ASP A 129 4.99 -6.04 -11.99
CA ASP A 129 4.23 -5.83 -13.21
C ASP A 129 3.80 -4.37 -13.44
N ALA A 130 4.26 -3.43 -12.60
CA ALA A 130 4.02 -2.01 -12.77
C ALA A 130 4.52 -1.48 -14.13
N ALA A 131 3.93 -0.36 -14.56
CA ALA A 131 4.34 0.34 -15.77
C ALA A 131 5.85 0.70 -15.72
N PRO A 132 6.55 0.68 -16.87
CA PRO A 132 7.99 0.94 -16.93
C PRO A 132 8.40 2.26 -16.26
N GLU A 133 7.62 3.32 -16.47
CA GLU A 133 7.84 4.66 -15.92
C GLU A 133 7.94 4.62 -14.40
N LEU A 134 7.08 3.85 -13.73
CA LEU A 134 7.09 3.76 -12.27
C LEU A 134 8.27 2.98 -11.76
N LYS A 135 8.68 1.93 -12.47
CA LYS A 135 9.90 1.16 -12.14
C LYS A 135 11.15 2.04 -12.20
N THR A 136 11.17 3.08 -13.04
CA THR A 136 12.29 4.03 -13.08
C THR A 136 12.34 4.96 -11.87
N VAL A 137 11.20 5.24 -11.24
CA VAL A 137 11.08 6.13 -10.07
C VAL A 137 11.09 5.36 -8.74
N ALA A 138 10.72 4.08 -8.77
CA ALA A 138 10.65 3.21 -7.62
C ALA A 138 12.05 3.00 -7.01
N ARG A 139 12.17 3.26 -5.71
CA ARG A 139 13.36 2.89 -4.91
C ARG A 139 13.38 1.41 -4.60
N TYR A 140 12.22 0.78 -4.61
CA TYR A 140 12.08 -0.65 -4.48
C TYR A 140 11.06 -1.19 -5.47
N ILE A 141 11.44 -2.25 -6.17
CA ILE A 141 10.53 -3.02 -7.01
C ILE A 141 10.29 -4.33 -6.26
N SER A 142 9.06 -4.56 -5.81
CA SER A 142 8.67 -5.83 -5.20
C SER A 142 8.83 -6.95 -6.24
N PRO A 143 9.29 -8.15 -5.85
CA PRO A 143 9.28 -9.30 -6.74
C PRO A 143 7.86 -9.83 -7.00
N CYS A 144 6.84 -9.32 -6.31
CA CYS A 144 5.44 -9.71 -6.46
C CYS A 144 4.72 -8.83 -7.48
N ASN A 145 3.81 -9.44 -8.25
CA ASN A 145 2.85 -8.73 -9.07
C ASN A 145 1.72 -8.13 -8.21
N GLY A 146 1.06 -7.10 -8.73
CA GLY A 146 -0.11 -6.46 -8.15
C GLY A 146 -1.17 -7.46 -7.67
N GLY A 147 -1.63 -7.33 -6.44
CA GLY A 147 -2.64 -8.20 -5.82
C GLY A 147 -2.16 -9.60 -5.43
N TYR A 148 -0.87 -9.91 -5.59
CA TYR A 148 -0.31 -11.24 -5.30
C TYR A 148 0.74 -11.24 -4.18
N GLY A 149 0.81 -10.20 -3.34
CA GLY A 149 1.74 -10.17 -2.21
C GLY A 149 2.57 -8.90 -2.04
N VAL A 150 2.31 -7.83 -2.80
CA VAL A 150 3.12 -6.59 -2.75
C VAL A 150 3.03 -5.95 -1.36
N GLY A 151 1.82 -5.86 -0.81
CA GLY A 151 1.60 -5.32 0.54
C GLY A 151 2.31 -6.16 1.61
N ARG A 152 2.20 -7.49 1.51
CA ARG A 152 2.86 -8.45 2.39
C ARG A 152 4.37 -8.30 2.34
N ASP A 153 4.96 -8.25 1.15
CA ASP A 153 6.39 -8.15 0.94
C ASP A 153 6.96 -6.88 1.58
N LEU A 154 6.37 -5.72 1.27
CA LEU A 154 6.83 -4.45 1.85
C LEU A 154 6.67 -4.40 3.37
N LEU A 155 5.47 -4.73 3.87
CA LEU A 155 5.16 -4.61 5.29
C LEU A 155 5.95 -5.60 6.15
N GLU A 156 6.20 -6.81 5.65
CA GLU A 156 7.07 -7.78 6.33
C GLU A 156 8.50 -7.23 6.48
N GLN A 157 9.05 -6.61 5.45
CA GLN A 157 10.39 -6.02 5.51
C GLN A 157 10.46 -4.81 6.47
N VAL A 158 9.47 -3.93 6.42
CA VAL A 158 9.37 -2.77 7.33
C VAL A 158 9.23 -3.24 8.77
N MET A 159 8.26 -4.09 9.08
CA MET A 159 8.04 -4.58 10.45
C MET A 159 9.22 -5.40 10.97
N LYS A 160 9.93 -6.18 10.14
CA LYS A 160 11.17 -6.84 10.56
C LYS A 160 12.27 -5.85 10.93
N ALA A 161 12.37 -4.71 10.24
CA ALA A 161 13.36 -3.69 10.54
C ALA A 161 13.09 -2.98 11.87
N HIS A 162 11.82 -2.87 12.27
CA HIS A 162 11.38 -2.35 13.56
C HIS A 162 11.33 -3.40 14.69
N GLY A 163 11.34 -4.69 14.34
CA GLY A 163 11.24 -5.79 15.31
C GLY A 163 9.82 -6.27 15.59
N ASP A 164 8.82 -5.79 14.84
CA ASP A 164 7.39 -6.04 15.06
C ASP A 164 6.87 -7.33 14.40
N TRP A 165 7.57 -7.86 13.39
CA TRP A 165 7.01 -8.91 12.51
C TRP A 165 6.72 -10.26 13.20
N LEU A 166 7.52 -10.63 14.20
CA LEU A 166 7.36 -11.87 14.97
C LEU A 166 7.13 -11.57 16.47
N ASP A 167 6.48 -10.43 16.78
CA ASP A 167 6.13 -10.09 18.16
C ASP A 167 5.03 -11.03 18.69
N ASP A 168 5.34 -11.78 19.74
CA ASP A 168 4.59 -12.98 20.19
C ASP A 168 3.10 -12.73 20.46
N LYS A 169 2.73 -11.53 20.92
CA LYS A 169 1.35 -11.24 21.35
C LYS A 169 0.40 -10.86 20.20
N HIS A 170 0.90 -10.35 19.08
CA HIS A 170 0.07 -9.88 17.96
C HIS A 170 0.24 -10.71 16.70
N ALA A 171 1.43 -11.27 16.45
CA ALA A 171 1.77 -11.93 15.18
C ALA A 171 1.05 -13.27 14.98
N PHE A 172 0.72 -14.02 16.03
CA PHE A 172 0.15 -15.37 15.88
C PHE A 172 -1.39 -15.40 15.81
N GLY A 173 -2.03 -14.24 15.76
CA GLY A 173 -3.48 -14.11 15.67
C GLY A 173 -3.93 -13.32 14.44
N TRP A 174 -5.09 -13.71 13.89
CA TRP A 174 -5.84 -12.90 12.94
C TRP A 174 -6.81 -11.99 13.70
#